data_AF-A0A6N7W7P6-F1
#
_entry.id   AF-A0A6N7W7P6-F1
#
_cell.length_a   1.000
_cell.length_b   1.000
_cell.length_c   1.000
_cell.angle_alpha   90.00
_cell.angle_beta   90.00
_cell.angle_gamma   90.00
#
_symmetry.space_group_name_H-M   'P 1'
#
loop_
_entity.id
_entity.type
_entity.pdbx_description
1 polymer ?
#
loop_
_entity_poly.entity_id
_entity_poly.type
_entity_poly.pdbx_seq_one_letter_code
_entity_poly.pdbx_strand_id
1 'polypeptide(L)'
;MPSEILPPFGALTPPPRPTQRNRTLLVALWVSLPFIVVGLIAGLALVLLQVWAWLGIRDFQSEAYADARVAFKTQTSLPFPATWVPQYNVGTAILAQGNAEEALTYFEKAFETVPKAVVDEQGKIQAFTYECSVRMNTSAAYESMGDQVKDSDATQADELYASAQEWVAPCVMSSSGGQGDSEDEEQQQGQGQGSESQADQEASDAGERLEQKRQDLQGDGQEPQESEEQPSEGGENQETPDSSDPFDGESQAEKERREKLQGQKNDQAERQREREEAQNRDRTAKGW
;
A
#
# COMPACT_ATOMS: atom_id res chain seq x y z
N MET A 1 89.17 -4.71 -63.06
CA MET A 1 88.61 -4.97 -61.72
C MET A 1 87.42 -4.03 -61.56
N PRO A 2 86.21 -4.51 -61.23
CA PRO A 2 85.08 -3.65 -60.94
C PRO A 2 85.23 -3.07 -59.53
N SER A 3 85.09 -1.75 -59.39
CA SER A 3 85.08 -1.09 -58.09
C SER A 3 83.69 -1.18 -57.49
N GLU A 4 83.50 -1.94 -56.41
CA GLU A 4 82.25 -1.89 -55.64
C GLU A 4 82.10 -0.52 -54.99
N ILE A 5 80.99 0.16 -55.29
CA ILE A 5 80.60 1.39 -54.62
C ILE A 5 79.66 1.01 -53.49
N LEU A 6 80.20 0.94 -52.27
CA LEU A 6 79.39 0.81 -51.06
C LEU A 6 78.45 2.04 -50.93
N PRO A 7 77.14 1.85 -50.66
CA PRO A 7 76.25 2.97 -50.42
C PRO A 7 76.62 3.67 -49.10
N PRO A 8 76.50 5.01 -49.01
CA PRO A 8 76.85 5.74 -47.80
C PRO A 8 75.90 5.39 -46.65
N PHE A 9 76.46 4.90 -45.54
CA PHE A 9 75.76 4.78 -44.27
C PHE A 9 75.36 6.17 -43.77
N GLY A 10 74.11 6.56 -43.96
CA GLY A 10 73.67 7.92 -43.61
C GLY A 10 72.23 8.29 -43.99
N ALA A 11 71.35 7.32 -44.21
CA ALA A 11 69.92 7.59 -44.36
C ALA A 11 69.30 7.93 -42.99
N LEU A 12 69.41 9.20 -42.58
CA LEU A 12 68.60 9.76 -41.50
C LEU A 12 67.13 9.52 -41.85
N THR A 13 66.46 8.67 -41.08
CA THR A 13 65.01 8.52 -41.18
C THR A 13 64.37 9.89 -40.93
N PRO A 14 63.43 10.35 -41.78
CA PRO A 14 62.75 11.60 -41.53
C PRO A 14 62.04 11.51 -40.17
N PRO A 15 62.07 12.57 -39.34
CA PRO A 15 61.37 12.55 -38.07
C PRO A 15 59.89 12.25 -38.31
N PRO A 16 59.23 11.47 -37.42
CA PRO A 16 57.80 11.22 -37.55
C PRO A 16 57.07 12.56 -37.66
N ARG A 17 56.30 12.75 -38.73
CA ARG A 17 55.62 14.03 -38.98
C ARG A 17 54.77 14.35 -37.75
N PRO A 18 54.86 15.56 -37.17
CA PRO A 18 54.04 15.91 -36.02
C PRO A 18 52.58 15.73 -36.42
N THR A 19 51.85 14.88 -35.71
CA THR A 19 50.42 14.68 -35.95
C THR A 19 49.74 16.03 -35.84
N GLN A 20 49.15 16.48 -36.95
CA GLN A 20 48.52 17.79 -37.03
C GLN A 20 47.30 17.80 -36.11
N ARG A 21 47.52 18.18 -34.84
CA ARG A 21 46.48 18.28 -33.80
C ARG A 21 45.41 19.23 -34.33
N ASN A 22 44.29 18.64 -34.76
CA ASN A 22 43.21 19.38 -35.38
C ASN A 22 42.54 20.26 -34.33
N ARG A 23 42.95 21.54 -34.26
CA ARG A 23 42.58 22.47 -33.19
C ARG A 23 41.07 22.67 -33.09
N THR A 24 40.35 22.63 -34.22
CA THR A 24 38.89 22.73 -34.24
C THR A 24 38.22 21.52 -33.60
N LEU A 25 38.74 20.30 -33.84
CA LEU A 25 38.24 19.09 -33.23
C LEU A 25 38.56 19.04 -31.72
N LEU A 26 39.73 19.54 -31.31
CA LEU A 26 40.11 19.68 -29.90
C LEU A 26 39.22 20.68 -29.13
N VAL A 27 38.86 21.80 -29.77
CA VAL A 27 37.92 22.79 -29.23
C VAL A 27 36.49 22.24 -29.21
N ALA A 28 36.05 21.57 -30.28
CA ALA A 28 34.72 20.93 -30.33
C ALA A 28 34.57 19.89 -29.23
N LEU A 29 35.60 19.07 -28.98
CA LEU A 29 35.61 18.08 -27.91
C LEU A 29 35.54 18.75 -26.53
N TRP A 30 36.31 19.83 -26.30
CA TRP A 30 36.23 20.62 -25.06
C TRP A 30 34.88 21.30 -24.83
N VAL A 31 34.20 21.75 -25.89
CA VAL A 31 32.87 22.37 -25.81
C VAL A 31 31.78 21.31 -25.61
N SER A 32 31.89 20.13 -26.22
CA SER A 32 30.89 19.06 -26.06
C SER A 32 31.03 18.26 -24.76
N LEU A 33 32.26 18.10 -24.24
CA LEU A 33 32.54 17.35 -23.02
C LEU A 33 31.66 17.74 -21.81
N PRO A 34 31.45 19.02 -21.45
CA PRO A 34 30.59 19.37 -20.31
C PRO A 34 29.13 18.94 -20.53
N PHE A 35 28.58 19.05 -21.75
CA PHE A 35 27.22 18.59 -22.03
C PHE A 35 27.09 17.07 -21.94
N ILE A 36 28.10 16.32 -22.40
CA ILE A 36 28.16 14.86 -22.26
C ILE A 36 28.26 14.47 -20.77
N VAL A 37 29.09 15.15 -19.98
CA VAL A 37 29.23 14.91 -18.54
C VAL A 37 27.93 15.23 -17.79
N VAL A 38 27.25 16.33 -18.10
CA VAL A 38 25.95 16.67 -17.51
C VAL A 38 24.89 15.63 -17.88
N GLY A 39 24.85 15.19 -19.15
CA GLY A 39 23.93 14.13 -19.59
C GLY A 39 24.19 12.79 -18.89
N LEU A 40 25.46 12.42 -18.67
CA LEU A 40 25.83 11.23 -17.91
C LEU A 40 25.44 11.34 -16.44
N ILE A 41 25.68 12.48 -15.80
CA ILE A 41 25.28 12.73 -14.40
C ILE A 41 23.75 12.67 -14.26
N ALA A 42 23.01 13.28 -15.18
CA ALA A 42 21.54 13.24 -15.17
C ALA A 42 21.01 11.81 -15.37
N GLY A 43 21.56 11.05 -16.33
CA GLY A 43 21.19 9.64 -16.54
C GLY A 43 21.48 8.77 -15.31
N LEU A 44 22.64 8.97 -14.68
CA LEU A 44 23.04 8.22 -13.48
C LEU A 44 22.17 8.60 -12.26
N ALA A 45 21.80 9.88 -12.13
CA ALA A 45 20.85 10.35 -11.11
C ALA A 45 19.45 9.74 -11.32
N LEU A 46 18.94 9.68 -12.56
CA LEU A 46 17.67 9.02 -12.86
C LEU A 46 17.69 7.52 -12.52
N VAL A 47 18.77 6.80 -12.85
CA VAL A 47 18.92 5.39 -12.45
C VAL A 47 18.98 5.24 -10.93
N LEU A 48 19.71 6.09 -10.23
CA LEU A 48 19.78 6.07 -8.75
C LEU A 48 18.43 6.37 -8.10
N LEU A 49 17.65 7.31 -8.64
CA LEU A 49 16.30 7.62 -8.17
C LEU A 49 15.35 6.42 -8.36
N GLN A 50 15.42 5.74 -9.50
CA GLN A 50 14.63 4.52 -9.73
C GLN A 50 15.05 3.40 -8.76
N VAL A 51 16.35 3.19 -8.52
CA VAL A 51 16.81 2.19 -7.53
C VAL A 51 16.37 2.56 -6.11
N TRP A 52 16.39 3.84 -5.73
CA TRP A 52 15.89 4.32 -4.44
C TRP A 52 14.39 4.10 -4.26
N ALA A 53 13.59 4.39 -5.30
CA ALA A 53 12.16 4.11 -5.30
C ALA A 53 11.87 2.60 -5.16
N TRP A 54 12.63 1.76 -5.89
CA TRP A 54 12.52 0.31 -5.79
C TRP A 54 12.94 -0.24 -4.43
N LEU A 55 13.93 0.34 -3.75
CA LEU A 55 14.32 -0.08 -2.39
C LEU A 55 13.21 0.21 -1.38
N GLY A 56 12.64 1.43 -1.37
CA GLY A 56 11.52 1.75 -0.47
C GLY A 56 10.28 0.89 -0.71
N ILE A 57 9.97 0.56 -1.97
CA ILE A 57 8.89 -0.36 -2.33
C ILE A 57 9.22 -1.80 -1.91
N ARG A 58 10.46 -2.27 -2.09
CA ARG A 58 10.90 -3.60 -1.67
C ARG A 58 10.83 -3.76 -0.15
N ASP A 59 11.26 -2.75 0.60
CA ASP A 59 11.27 -2.81 2.06
C ASP A 59 9.83 -2.76 2.61
N PHE A 60 8.90 -2.07 1.93
CA PHE A 60 7.45 -2.19 2.17
C PHE A 60 6.92 -3.61 1.84
N GLN A 61 7.34 -4.20 0.71
CA GLN A 61 6.97 -5.57 0.31
C GLN A 61 7.60 -6.68 1.18
N SER A 62 8.68 -6.39 1.91
CA SER A 62 9.29 -7.32 2.88
C SER A 62 8.82 -7.09 4.32
N GLU A 63 7.70 -6.38 4.52
CA GLU A 63 7.13 -6.01 5.82
C GLU A 63 8.09 -5.19 6.72
N ALA A 64 9.15 -4.60 6.15
CA ALA A 64 10.13 -3.75 6.85
C ALA A 64 9.64 -2.30 6.92
N TYR A 65 8.43 -2.11 7.46
CA TYR A 65 7.70 -0.84 7.44
C TYR A 65 8.44 0.32 8.14
N ALA A 66 9.31 0.03 9.11
CA ALA A 66 10.14 1.03 9.78
C ALA A 66 11.15 1.67 8.81
N ASP A 67 11.83 0.86 7.99
CA ASP A 67 12.79 1.32 6.99
C ASP A 67 12.08 2.02 5.82
N ALA A 68 10.95 1.46 5.37
CA ALA A 68 10.09 2.07 4.36
C ALA A 68 9.58 3.47 4.80
N ARG A 69 9.16 3.63 6.06
CA ARG A 69 8.77 4.93 6.64
C ARG A 69 9.91 5.95 6.58
N VAL A 70 11.14 5.55 6.91
CA VAL A 70 12.32 6.45 6.83
C VAL A 70 12.57 6.85 5.37
N ALA A 71 12.53 5.90 4.43
CA ALA A 71 12.73 6.14 3.02
C ALA A 71 11.67 7.07 2.40
N PHE A 72 10.39 6.89 2.74
CA PHE A 72 9.30 7.74 2.23
C PHE A 72 9.28 9.12 2.91
N LYS A 73 9.64 9.22 4.20
CA LYS A 73 9.62 10.50 4.92
C LYS A 73 10.58 11.53 4.33
N THR A 74 11.75 11.12 3.82
CA THR A 74 12.66 12.06 3.12
C THR A 74 12.05 12.62 1.84
N GLN A 75 11.15 11.87 1.18
CA GLN A 75 10.48 12.28 -0.05
C GLN A 75 9.40 13.34 0.18
N THR A 76 8.78 13.39 1.37
CA THR A 76 7.77 14.42 1.73
C THR A 76 8.31 15.85 1.73
N SER A 77 9.64 16.04 1.81
CA SER A 77 10.29 17.35 1.79
C SER A 77 10.84 17.75 0.42
N LEU A 78 10.65 16.91 -0.62
CA LEU A 78 11.09 17.19 -1.98
C LEU A 78 9.98 17.85 -2.80
N PRO A 79 10.30 18.76 -3.74
CA PRO A 79 9.32 19.31 -4.68
C PRO A 79 8.92 18.26 -5.72
N PHE A 80 7.95 17.42 -5.37
CA PHE A 80 7.41 16.36 -6.24
C PHE A 80 6.06 16.81 -6.85
N PRO A 81 5.80 16.56 -8.15
CA PRO A 81 4.56 17.01 -8.80
C PRO A 81 3.28 16.34 -8.25
N ALA A 82 3.41 15.20 -7.57
CA ALA A 82 2.33 14.53 -6.84
C ALA A 82 2.66 14.50 -5.34
N THR A 83 2.54 15.65 -4.66
CA THR A 83 2.88 15.82 -3.23
C THR A 83 2.11 14.89 -2.29
N TRP A 84 0.94 14.41 -2.72
CA TRP A 84 0.15 13.46 -1.97
C TRP A 84 0.79 12.06 -1.87
N VAL A 85 1.56 11.62 -2.87
CA VAL A 85 2.12 10.25 -2.91
C VAL A 85 3.10 9.99 -1.77
N PRO A 86 4.10 10.86 -1.49
CA PRO A 86 4.97 10.67 -0.33
C PRO A 86 4.21 10.67 1.00
N GLN A 87 3.17 11.51 1.15
CA GLN A 87 2.36 11.56 2.37
C GLN A 87 1.59 10.24 2.55
N TYR A 88 0.87 9.80 1.51
CA TYR A 88 0.13 8.54 1.47
C TYR A 88 1.03 7.32 1.76
N ASN A 89 2.23 7.26 1.16
CA ASN A 89 3.17 6.16 1.38
C ASN A 89 3.70 6.13 2.82
N VAL A 90 4.02 7.30 3.41
CA VAL A 90 4.40 7.39 4.83
C VAL A 90 3.26 6.96 5.75
N GLY A 91 2.03 7.47 5.52
CA GLY A 91 0.85 7.07 6.29
C GLY A 91 0.60 5.57 6.23
N THR A 92 0.67 4.97 5.04
CA THR A 92 0.47 3.52 4.85
C THR A 92 1.52 2.69 5.60
N ALA A 93 2.79 3.09 5.54
CA ALA A 93 3.86 2.42 6.29
C ALA A 93 3.70 2.58 7.81
N ILE A 94 3.16 3.70 8.30
CA ILE A 94 2.90 3.93 9.73
C ILE A 94 1.67 3.14 10.20
N LEU A 95 0.59 3.08 9.41
CA LEU A 95 -0.60 2.29 9.71
C LEU A 95 -0.28 0.79 9.81
N ALA A 96 0.59 0.29 8.91
CA ALA A 96 1.08 -1.09 8.97
C ALA A 96 1.92 -1.42 10.23
N GLN A 97 2.38 -0.40 10.97
CA GLN A 97 3.03 -0.54 12.28
C GLN A 97 2.03 -0.44 13.45
N GLY A 98 0.72 -0.35 13.18
CA GLY A 98 -0.34 -0.18 14.19
C GLY A 98 -0.52 1.24 14.72
N ASN A 99 0.26 2.22 14.25
CA ASN A 99 0.21 3.60 14.74
C ASN A 99 -0.80 4.43 13.94
N ALA A 100 -2.08 4.11 14.12
CA ALA A 100 -3.18 4.68 13.33
C ALA A 100 -3.33 6.21 13.49
N GLU A 101 -3.15 6.75 14.71
CA GLU A 101 -3.21 8.19 14.98
C GLU A 101 -2.14 8.97 14.18
N GLU A 102 -0.87 8.52 14.20
CA GLU A 102 0.16 9.22 13.43
C GLU A 102 -0.11 9.08 11.92
N ALA A 103 -0.56 7.91 11.45
CA ALA A 103 -0.87 7.65 10.05
C ALA A 103 -1.96 8.59 9.50
N LEU A 104 -3.02 8.83 10.27
CA LEU A 104 -4.10 9.75 9.92
C LEU A 104 -3.56 11.14 9.55
N THR A 105 -2.61 11.68 10.32
CA THR A 105 -2.01 13.00 10.03
C THR A 105 -1.26 13.08 8.71
N TYR A 106 -0.85 11.95 8.12
CA TYR A 106 -0.26 11.91 6.77
C TYR A 106 -1.32 11.69 5.71
N PHE A 107 -2.37 10.90 5.97
CA PHE A 107 -3.50 10.73 5.04
C PHE A 107 -4.30 12.02 4.85
N GLU A 108 -4.48 12.84 5.89
CA GLU A 108 -5.06 14.19 5.78
C GLU A 108 -4.27 15.07 4.80
N LYS A 109 -2.94 15.14 4.96
CA LYS A 109 -2.03 15.89 4.05
C LYS A 109 -2.00 15.33 2.63
N ALA A 110 -2.15 14.02 2.48
CA ALA A 110 -2.34 13.40 1.18
C ALA A 110 -3.68 13.87 0.56
N PHE A 111 -4.75 13.86 1.34
CA PHE A 111 -6.09 14.27 0.89
C PHE A 111 -6.20 15.75 0.54
N GLU A 112 -5.41 16.64 1.16
CA GLU A 112 -5.31 18.06 0.75
C GLU A 112 -4.79 18.24 -0.69
N THR A 113 -3.94 17.33 -1.18
CA THR A 113 -3.20 17.51 -2.44
C THR A 113 -3.40 16.40 -3.47
N VAL A 114 -4.24 15.40 -3.17
CA VAL A 114 -4.64 14.36 -4.13
C VAL A 114 -5.55 14.94 -5.22
N PRO A 115 -5.35 14.59 -6.50
CA PRO A 115 -6.30 14.92 -7.55
C PRO A 115 -7.69 14.43 -7.19
N LYS A 116 -8.67 15.34 -7.19
CA LYS A 116 -10.06 15.00 -6.86
C LYS A 116 -10.71 14.25 -8.02
N ALA A 117 -11.47 13.23 -7.68
CA ALA A 117 -12.14 12.40 -8.66
C ALA A 117 -13.32 13.16 -9.33
N VAL A 118 -13.70 12.72 -10.53
CA VAL A 118 -14.96 13.16 -11.13
C VAL A 118 -16.10 12.52 -10.33
N VAL A 119 -17.05 13.35 -9.91
CA VAL A 119 -18.22 12.94 -9.14
C VAL A 119 -19.37 12.68 -10.11
N ASP A 120 -20.05 11.54 -9.94
CA ASP A 120 -21.23 11.18 -10.73
C ASP A 120 -22.51 11.92 -10.27
N GLU A 121 -23.64 11.65 -10.96
CA GLU A 121 -24.94 12.27 -10.64
C GLU A 121 -25.47 11.89 -9.24
N GLN A 122 -24.96 10.79 -8.66
CA GLN A 122 -25.35 10.28 -7.34
C GLN A 122 -24.43 10.81 -6.22
N GLY A 123 -23.45 11.66 -6.54
CA GLY A 123 -22.51 12.21 -5.57
C GLY A 123 -21.35 11.28 -5.22
N LYS A 124 -21.03 10.32 -6.10
CA LYS A 124 -20.09 9.22 -5.86
C LYS A 124 -18.89 9.27 -6.81
N ILE A 125 -17.83 8.54 -6.47
CA ILE A 125 -16.55 8.48 -7.19
C ILE A 125 -16.12 7.03 -7.41
N GLN A 126 -15.47 6.74 -8.53
CA GLN A 126 -15.01 5.38 -8.87
C GLN A 126 -13.88 4.92 -7.92
N ALA A 127 -13.91 3.64 -7.51
CA ALA A 127 -13.04 3.11 -6.46
C ALA A 127 -11.54 3.13 -6.81
N PHE A 128 -11.16 2.98 -8.08
CA PHE A 128 -9.76 3.02 -8.52
C PHE A 128 -9.14 4.43 -8.60
N THR A 129 -9.89 5.48 -8.24
CA THR A 129 -9.37 6.86 -8.26
C THR A 129 -8.39 7.12 -7.12
N TYR A 130 -7.37 7.97 -7.36
CA TYR A 130 -6.40 8.36 -6.33
C TYR A 130 -7.06 8.94 -5.07
N GLU A 131 -8.14 9.72 -5.24
CA GLU A 131 -8.91 10.23 -4.10
C GLU A 131 -9.50 9.07 -3.27
N CYS A 132 -10.13 8.08 -3.91
CA CYS A 132 -10.66 6.93 -3.19
C CYS A 132 -9.55 6.12 -2.52
N SER A 133 -8.40 5.90 -3.15
CA SER A 133 -7.25 5.22 -2.51
C SER A 133 -6.83 5.90 -1.20
N VAL A 134 -6.76 7.24 -1.18
CA VAL A 134 -6.47 7.99 0.05
C VAL A 134 -7.59 7.82 1.08
N ARG A 135 -8.86 7.96 0.67
CA ARG A 135 -10.04 7.81 1.54
C ARG A 135 -10.11 6.43 2.21
N MET A 136 -9.83 5.37 1.46
CA MET A 136 -9.80 3.98 1.95
C MET A 136 -8.75 3.80 3.05
N ASN A 137 -7.53 4.32 2.86
CA ASN A 137 -6.50 4.23 3.91
C ASN A 137 -6.78 5.15 5.10
N THR A 138 -7.41 6.31 4.90
CA THR A 138 -7.93 7.13 6.00
C THR A 138 -8.96 6.35 6.83
N SER A 139 -9.91 5.69 6.16
CA SER A 139 -10.92 4.85 6.80
C SER A 139 -10.31 3.69 7.59
N ALA A 140 -9.33 2.99 7.02
CA ALA A 140 -8.58 1.93 7.70
C ALA A 140 -7.82 2.43 8.94
N ALA A 141 -7.36 3.70 8.97
CA ALA A 141 -6.80 4.31 10.18
C ALA A 141 -7.87 4.54 11.25
N TYR A 142 -9.02 5.11 10.91
CA TYR A 142 -10.15 5.24 11.84
C TYR A 142 -10.63 3.90 12.39
N GLU A 143 -10.76 2.89 11.52
CA GLU A 143 -11.10 1.53 11.91
C GLU A 143 -10.07 0.94 12.88
N SER A 144 -8.78 1.11 12.61
CA SER A 144 -7.71 0.63 13.48
C SER A 144 -7.71 1.32 14.85
N MET A 145 -8.10 2.60 14.93
CA MET A 145 -8.32 3.28 16.22
C MET A 145 -9.54 2.71 16.95
N GLY A 146 -10.65 2.46 16.25
CA GLY A 146 -11.85 1.83 16.82
C GLY A 146 -11.56 0.42 17.37
N ASP A 147 -10.77 -0.38 16.64
CA ASP A 147 -10.34 -1.72 17.08
C ASP A 147 -9.46 -1.69 18.33
N GLN A 148 -8.73 -0.60 18.60
CA GLN A 148 -7.89 -0.44 19.78
C GLN A 148 -8.68 -0.08 21.04
N VAL A 149 -9.83 0.61 20.89
CA VAL A 149 -10.60 1.13 22.04
C VAL A 149 -11.89 0.36 22.32
N LYS A 150 -12.43 -0.42 21.38
CA LYS A 150 -13.73 -1.13 21.50
C LYS A 150 -13.96 -1.90 22.80
N ASP A 151 -12.95 -2.58 23.32
CA ASP A 151 -13.05 -3.39 24.54
C ASP A 151 -13.05 -2.53 25.83
N SER A 152 -12.71 -1.23 25.71
CA SER A 152 -12.56 -0.27 26.81
C SER A 152 -13.54 0.91 26.77
N ASP A 153 -13.94 1.33 25.56
CA ASP A 153 -14.90 2.39 25.29
C ASP A 153 -15.62 2.10 23.95
N ALA A 154 -16.73 1.35 24.05
CA ALA A 154 -17.57 1.01 22.91
C ALA A 154 -18.20 2.26 22.24
N THR A 155 -18.40 3.36 22.98
CA THR A 155 -18.97 4.60 22.42
C THR A 155 -17.94 5.27 21.51
N GLN A 156 -16.71 5.40 22.00
CA GLN A 156 -15.60 5.93 21.21
C GLN A 156 -15.31 5.05 19.98
N ALA A 157 -15.42 3.72 20.11
CA ALA A 157 -15.25 2.82 18.96
C ALA A 157 -16.35 3.00 17.90
N ASP A 158 -17.62 3.20 18.30
CA ASP A 158 -18.71 3.48 17.35
C ASP A 158 -18.50 4.80 16.61
N GLU A 159 -18.07 5.87 17.31
CA GLU A 159 -17.72 7.16 16.70
C GLU A 159 -16.57 7.04 15.68
N LEU A 160 -15.56 6.21 15.99
CA LEU A 160 -14.43 5.95 15.11
C LEU A 160 -14.84 5.12 13.89
N TYR A 161 -15.67 4.10 14.04
CA TYR A 161 -16.22 3.35 12.90
C TYR A 161 -17.20 4.19 12.06
N ALA A 162 -17.99 5.08 12.67
CA ALA A 162 -18.83 6.04 11.96
C ALA A 162 -17.98 6.98 11.09
N SER A 163 -16.88 7.49 11.65
CA SER A 163 -15.90 8.30 10.92
C SER A 163 -15.30 7.51 9.75
N ALA A 164 -14.92 6.25 9.97
CA ALA A 164 -14.39 5.37 8.93
C ALA A 164 -15.40 5.16 7.78
N GLN A 165 -16.70 5.02 8.08
CA GLN A 165 -17.76 4.90 7.07
C GLN A 165 -17.90 6.17 6.21
N GLU A 166 -17.87 7.36 6.82
CA GLU A 166 -17.99 8.63 6.10
C GLU A 166 -16.86 8.82 5.07
N TRP A 167 -15.65 8.36 5.39
CA TRP A 167 -14.52 8.44 4.46
C TRP A 167 -14.73 7.61 3.18
N VAL A 168 -15.24 6.38 3.29
CA VAL A 168 -15.46 5.47 2.15
C VAL A 168 -16.80 5.67 1.44
N ALA A 169 -17.80 6.24 2.10
CA ALA A 169 -19.16 6.38 1.55
C ALA A 169 -19.25 7.03 0.14
N PRO A 170 -18.36 7.96 -0.28
CA PRO A 170 -18.36 8.47 -1.65
C PRO A 170 -17.81 7.48 -2.68
N CYS A 171 -16.95 6.53 -2.30
CA CYS A 171 -16.44 5.51 -3.22
C CYS A 171 -17.53 4.52 -3.61
N VAL A 172 -17.72 4.27 -4.90
CA VAL A 172 -18.70 3.29 -5.40
C VAL A 172 -18.11 2.25 -6.32
N MET A 173 -18.74 1.08 -6.22
CA MET A 173 -18.71 0.00 -7.18
C MET A 173 -19.31 0.45 -8.51
N SER A 174 -18.61 0.27 -9.63
CA SER A 174 -19.21 0.40 -10.96
C SER A 174 -19.97 -0.86 -11.35
N SER A 175 -21.09 -1.12 -10.67
CA SER A 175 -21.97 -2.27 -10.92
C SER A 175 -23.39 -1.86 -11.36
N SER A 176 -23.50 -1.10 -12.45
CA SER A 176 -24.71 -1.11 -13.28
C SER A 176 -24.36 -1.15 -14.76
N GLY A 177 -24.66 -2.28 -15.40
CA GLY A 177 -24.48 -2.45 -16.83
C GLY A 177 -25.52 -1.69 -17.62
N GLY A 178 -25.22 -0.43 -17.95
CA GLY A 178 -25.86 0.28 -19.05
C GLY A 178 -25.14 -0.06 -20.35
N GLN A 179 -25.71 -0.95 -21.17
CA GLN A 179 -25.16 -1.26 -22.49
C GLN A 179 -25.38 -0.05 -23.42
N GLY A 180 -24.33 0.76 -23.58
CA GLY A 180 -24.35 1.97 -24.40
C GLY A 180 -23.04 2.14 -25.15
N ASP A 181 -23.11 2.07 -26.48
CA ASP A 181 -21.99 2.40 -27.36
C ASP A 181 -21.58 3.86 -27.19
N SER A 182 -20.37 4.07 -26.68
CA SER A 182 -19.69 5.37 -26.66
C SER A 182 -18.21 5.15 -26.99
N GLU A 183 -17.91 5.18 -28.29
CA GLU A 183 -16.55 5.37 -28.78
C GLU A 183 -16.11 6.80 -28.40
N ASP A 184 -15.28 6.94 -27.36
CA ASP A 184 -14.29 8.01 -27.12
C ASP A 184 -13.98 8.12 -25.61
N GLU A 185 -12.91 7.46 -25.14
CA GLU A 185 -12.05 7.90 -24.01
C GLU A 185 -10.73 7.09 -24.00
N GLU A 186 -9.89 7.25 -25.04
CA GLU A 186 -8.48 6.86 -24.94
C GLU A 186 -7.67 7.93 -24.18
N GLN A 187 -7.48 7.75 -22.87
CA GLN A 187 -6.17 7.93 -22.19
C GLN A 187 -6.18 7.64 -20.69
N GLN A 188 -5.86 6.39 -20.32
CA GLN A 188 -4.87 6.04 -19.28
C GLN A 188 -4.63 4.52 -19.23
N GLN A 189 -3.87 3.99 -20.18
CA GLN A 189 -3.36 2.61 -20.05
C GLN A 189 -2.13 2.56 -19.15
N GLY A 190 -2.27 1.86 -18.02
CA GLY A 190 -1.25 1.75 -16.97
C GLY A 190 -1.23 0.42 -16.22
N GLN A 191 -1.64 -0.68 -16.87
CA GLN A 191 -1.79 -2.06 -16.34
C GLN A 191 -3.03 -2.29 -15.45
N GLY A 192 -3.74 -3.41 -15.70
CA GLY A 192 -4.68 -3.97 -14.72
C GLY A 192 -6.15 -4.11 -15.13
N GLN A 193 -6.46 -4.71 -16.30
CA GLN A 193 -7.85 -5.03 -16.75
C GLN A 193 -8.55 -6.14 -15.92
N GLY A 194 -8.13 -6.31 -14.68
CA GLY A 194 -8.76 -7.14 -13.64
C GLY A 194 -8.59 -6.52 -12.24
N SER A 195 -8.12 -5.27 -12.15
CA SER A 195 -7.95 -4.52 -10.89
C SER A 195 -9.15 -3.63 -10.59
N GLU A 196 -9.93 -3.25 -11.61
CA GLU A 196 -11.16 -2.45 -11.45
C GLU A 196 -12.16 -3.18 -10.55
N SER A 197 -12.45 -4.45 -10.85
CA SER A 197 -13.33 -5.32 -10.07
C SER A 197 -12.80 -5.71 -8.68
N GLN A 198 -11.55 -5.39 -8.35
CA GLN A 198 -10.91 -5.68 -7.05
C GLN A 198 -10.71 -4.43 -6.18
N ALA A 199 -10.64 -3.23 -6.78
CA ALA A 199 -10.82 -1.96 -6.05
C ALA A 199 -12.32 -1.71 -5.76
N ASP A 200 -13.19 -2.10 -6.72
CA ASP A 200 -14.53 -2.60 -6.40
C ASP A 200 -14.43 -3.93 -5.62
N GLN A 201 -15.47 -4.41 -4.94
CA GLN A 201 -15.37 -5.34 -3.80
C GLN A 201 -14.64 -4.69 -2.61
N GLU A 202 -13.32 -4.41 -2.64
CA GLU A 202 -12.57 -3.86 -1.48
C GLU A 202 -13.24 -2.62 -0.82
N ALA A 203 -13.75 -1.66 -1.59
CA ALA A 203 -14.46 -0.50 -1.03
C ALA A 203 -15.91 -0.78 -0.54
N SER A 204 -16.58 -1.82 -1.04
CA SER A 204 -17.89 -2.27 -0.53
C SER A 204 -17.71 -3.09 0.75
N ASP A 205 -16.80 -4.06 0.69
CA ASP A 205 -16.38 -4.90 1.80
C ASP A 205 -15.93 -4.04 2.99
N ALA A 206 -15.24 -2.92 2.75
CA ALA A 206 -14.90 -1.96 3.80
C ALA A 206 -16.14 -1.30 4.43
N GLY A 207 -17.12 -0.85 3.63
CA GLY A 207 -18.36 -0.27 4.14
C GLY A 207 -19.18 -1.26 4.97
N GLU A 208 -19.43 -2.45 4.44
CA GLU A 208 -20.19 -3.53 5.10
C GLU A 208 -19.50 -4.01 6.39
N ARG A 209 -18.18 -4.20 6.36
CA ARG A 209 -17.37 -4.58 7.54
C ARG A 209 -17.45 -3.53 8.65
N LEU A 210 -17.44 -2.25 8.29
CA LEU A 210 -17.59 -1.17 9.27
C LEU A 210 -19.00 -1.12 9.85
N GLU A 211 -20.04 -1.35 9.04
CA GLU A 211 -21.41 -1.45 9.55
C GLU A 211 -21.58 -2.64 10.50
N GLN A 212 -21.05 -3.81 10.14
CA GLN A 212 -21.04 -4.97 11.03
C GLN A 212 -20.35 -4.67 12.36
N LYS A 213 -19.16 -4.03 12.33
CA LYS A 213 -18.45 -3.65 13.57
C LYS A 213 -19.27 -2.74 14.49
N ARG A 214 -20.06 -1.82 13.93
CA ARG A 214 -20.96 -0.95 14.70
C ARG A 214 -22.16 -1.70 15.26
N GLN A 215 -22.71 -2.67 14.51
CA GLN A 215 -23.78 -3.53 15.00
C GLN A 215 -23.29 -4.47 16.12
N ASP A 216 -22.10 -5.07 15.97
CA ASP A 216 -21.49 -5.93 17.00
C ASP A 216 -21.30 -5.15 18.33
N LEU A 217 -20.87 -3.87 18.29
CA LEU A 217 -20.78 -3.00 19.48
C LEU A 217 -22.13 -2.73 20.17
N GLN A 218 -23.23 -2.76 19.43
CA GLN A 218 -24.59 -2.52 19.94
C GLN A 218 -25.23 -3.82 20.47
N GLY A 219 -24.78 -4.98 19.96
CA GLY A 219 -25.26 -6.31 20.35
C GLY A 219 -24.93 -6.68 21.81
N ASP A 220 -23.78 -6.25 22.33
CA ASP A 220 -23.42 -6.42 23.76
C ASP A 220 -24.33 -5.63 24.72
N GLY A 221 -25.23 -4.78 24.20
CA GLY A 221 -26.22 -4.01 24.96
C GLY A 221 -27.66 -4.50 24.84
N GLN A 222 -27.93 -5.60 24.14
CA GLN A 222 -29.29 -6.11 23.90
C GLN A 222 -29.48 -7.53 24.44
N GLU A 223 -30.07 -7.62 25.65
CA GLU A 223 -30.95 -8.74 25.96
C GLU A 223 -31.93 -8.92 24.80
N PRO A 224 -32.18 -10.16 24.32
CA PRO A 224 -33.17 -10.38 23.27
C PRO A 224 -34.52 -9.88 23.78
N GLN A 225 -35.06 -8.83 23.17
CA GLN A 225 -36.47 -8.49 23.34
C GLN A 225 -37.29 -9.59 22.65
N GLU A 226 -37.59 -10.64 23.42
CA GLU A 226 -38.64 -11.59 23.09
C GLU A 226 -39.90 -10.79 22.76
N SER A 227 -40.39 -10.97 21.54
CA SER A 227 -41.71 -10.50 21.14
C SER A 227 -42.76 -11.12 22.05
N GLU A 228 -43.48 -10.28 22.80
CA GLU A 228 -44.50 -10.72 23.76
C GLU A 228 -45.58 -11.60 23.12
N GLU A 229 -45.57 -12.90 23.43
CA GLU A 229 -46.79 -13.73 23.43
C GLU A 229 -46.98 -14.37 24.81
N GLN A 230 -48.24 -14.34 25.28
CA GLN A 230 -48.63 -14.57 26.67
C GLN A 230 -48.68 -16.07 27.09
N PRO A 231 -48.76 -16.38 28.41
CA PRO A 231 -48.05 -17.51 28.99
C PRO A 231 -48.83 -18.84 29.03
N SER A 232 -48.10 -19.93 29.27
CA SER A 232 -48.64 -21.19 29.78
C SER A 232 -47.82 -21.69 30.98
N GLU A 233 -48.51 -22.15 32.02
CA GLU A 233 -47.93 -22.58 33.29
C GLU A 233 -47.18 -23.92 33.20
N GLY A 234 -46.17 -24.12 34.07
CA GLY A 234 -45.88 -25.45 34.61
C GLY A 234 -44.43 -25.78 34.98
N GLY A 235 -44.15 -25.89 36.28
CA GLY A 235 -43.07 -26.76 36.80
C GLY A 235 -42.00 -26.11 37.67
N GLU A 236 -42.08 -26.33 38.99
CA GLU A 236 -41.03 -25.96 39.94
C GLU A 236 -39.84 -26.96 39.96
N ASN A 237 -38.65 -26.41 40.24
CA ASN A 237 -37.59 -26.90 41.15
C ASN A 237 -36.19 -27.21 40.59
N GLN A 238 -35.28 -26.27 40.89
CA GLN A 238 -34.09 -26.41 41.76
C GLN A 238 -32.95 -27.40 41.43
N GLU A 239 -31.75 -26.93 41.79
CA GLU A 239 -30.45 -27.62 41.93
C GLU A 239 -29.53 -27.65 40.69
N THR A 240 -28.44 -26.87 40.80
CA THR A 240 -27.23 -27.00 39.99
C THR A 240 -26.40 -28.20 40.45
N PRO A 241 -25.74 -28.88 39.51
CA PRO A 241 -24.30 -29.07 39.68
C PRO A 241 -23.50 -28.84 38.38
N ASP A 242 -22.68 -27.79 38.43
CA ASP A 242 -21.35 -27.64 37.81
C ASP A 242 -20.90 -28.74 36.81
N SER A 243 -21.31 -28.59 35.54
CA SER A 243 -20.67 -29.20 34.35
C SER A 243 -21.37 -28.73 33.04
N SER A 244 -21.53 -27.42 32.83
CA SER A 244 -22.01 -26.91 31.53
C SER A 244 -20.86 -26.88 30.52
N ASP A 245 -21.06 -27.50 29.35
CA ASP A 245 -20.27 -27.20 28.17
C ASP A 245 -20.35 -25.67 27.93
N PRO A 246 -19.25 -24.93 27.73
CA PRO A 246 -19.32 -23.49 27.47
C PRO A 246 -20.09 -23.10 26.19
N PHE A 247 -20.57 -24.09 25.42
CA PHE A 247 -21.34 -23.95 24.19
C PHE A 247 -22.72 -24.63 24.24
N ASP A 248 -23.20 -25.03 25.43
CA ASP A 248 -24.51 -25.63 25.60
C ASP A 248 -25.62 -24.60 25.29
N GLY A 249 -26.35 -24.81 24.20
CA GLY A 249 -27.34 -23.88 23.65
C GLY A 249 -26.92 -23.14 22.37
N GLU A 250 -25.69 -23.29 21.88
CA GLU A 250 -25.19 -22.66 20.64
C GLU A 250 -26.01 -23.10 19.40
N SER A 251 -26.49 -22.15 18.59
CA SER A 251 -27.18 -22.47 17.34
C SER A 251 -26.22 -22.99 16.26
N GLN A 252 -26.72 -23.70 15.25
CA GLN A 252 -25.86 -24.22 14.17
C GLN A 252 -25.11 -23.11 13.43
N ALA A 253 -25.71 -21.92 13.27
CA ALA A 253 -25.09 -20.79 12.60
C ALA A 253 -23.96 -20.14 13.44
N GLU A 254 -24.15 -20.04 14.76
CA GLU A 254 -23.11 -19.55 15.68
C GLU A 254 -21.93 -20.52 15.72
N LYS A 255 -22.20 -21.82 15.78
CA LYS A 255 -21.17 -22.86 15.74
C LYS A 255 -20.34 -22.79 14.46
N GLU A 256 -20.96 -22.67 13.29
CA GLU A 256 -20.24 -22.49 12.01
C GLU A 256 -19.43 -21.18 12.00
N ARG A 257 -19.98 -20.07 12.50
CA ARG A 257 -19.26 -18.77 12.62
C ARG A 257 -18.04 -18.90 13.53
N ARG A 258 -18.18 -19.60 14.66
CA ARG A 258 -17.12 -19.87 15.65
C ARG A 258 -16.03 -20.77 15.10
N GLU A 259 -16.38 -21.89 14.46
CA GLU A 259 -15.42 -22.80 13.83
C GLU A 259 -14.64 -22.08 12.72
N LYS A 260 -15.30 -21.24 11.91
CA LYS A 260 -14.66 -20.39 10.90
C LYS A 260 -13.69 -19.35 11.50
N LEU A 261 -14.08 -18.69 12.60
CA LEU A 261 -13.23 -17.73 13.33
C LEU A 261 -12.01 -18.42 13.97
N GLN A 262 -12.18 -19.62 14.52
CA GLN A 262 -11.07 -20.40 15.06
C GLN A 262 -10.13 -20.88 13.94
N GLY A 263 -10.67 -21.32 12.79
CA GLY A 263 -9.89 -21.61 11.60
C GLY A 263 -9.04 -20.42 11.17
N GLN A 264 -9.64 -19.25 10.99
CA GLN A 264 -8.91 -18.02 10.61
C GLN A 264 -7.81 -17.63 11.60
N LYS A 265 -8.06 -17.75 12.92
CA LYS A 265 -7.03 -17.50 13.96
C LYS A 265 -5.90 -18.53 13.91
N ASN A 266 -6.21 -19.81 13.70
CA ASN A 266 -5.22 -20.87 13.58
C ASN A 266 -4.37 -20.69 12.31
N ASP A 267 -4.98 -20.43 11.16
CA ASP A 267 -4.28 -20.12 9.91
C ASP A 267 -3.37 -18.89 10.06
N GLN A 268 -3.81 -17.86 10.79
CA GLN A 268 -3.01 -16.67 11.06
C GLN A 268 -1.81 -16.98 11.97
N ALA A 269 -2.01 -17.79 13.01
CA ALA A 269 -0.95 -18.23 13.91
C ALA A 269 0.05 -19.19 13.22
N GLU A 270 -0.41 -20.06 12.32
CA GLU A 270 0.44 -20.94 11.52
C GLU A 270 1.28 -20.13 10.53
N ARG A 271 0.67 -19.20 9.79
CA ARG A 271 1.40 -18.23 8.94
C ARG A 271 2.42 -17.42 9.72
N GLN A 272 2.13 -17.02 10.97
CA GLN A 272 3.10 -16.35 11.85
C GLN A 272 4.28 -17.25 12.22
N ARG A 273 4.04 -18.52 12.56
CA ARG A 273 5.12 -19.49 12.87
C ARG A 273 5.98 -19.79 11.64
N GLU A 274 5.39 -19.99 10.48
CA GLU A 274 6.12 -20.17 9.22
C GLU A 274 7.00 -18.95 8.90
N ARG A 275 6.51 -17.72 9.18
CA ARG A 275 7.29 -16.48 9.06
C ARG A 275 8.45 -16.44 10.04
N GLU A 276 8.24 -16.75 11.32
CA GLU A 276 9.31 -16.81 12.33
C GLU A 276 10.38 -17.84 11.95
N GLU A 277 9.98 -19.04 11.50
CA GLU A 277 10.91 -20.07 11.04
C GLU A 277 11.66 -19.65 9.77
N ALA A 278 11.00 -19.01 8.81
CA ALA A 278 11.64 -18.49 7.60
C ALA A 278 12.64 -17.37 7.91
N GLN A 279 12.28 -16.42 8.78
CA GLN A 279 13.19 -15.37 9.25
C GLN A 279 14.38 -15.95 10.03
N ASN A 280 14.16 -16.94 10.89
CA ASN A 280 15.24 -17.60 11.63
C ASN A 280 16.16 -18.41 10.70
N ARG A 281 15.61 -19.05 9.67
CA ARG A 281 16.38 -19.74 8.62
C ARG A 281 17.21 -18.78 7.75
N ASP A 282 16.66 -17.62 7.40
CA ASP A 282 17.39 -16.58 6.67
C ASP A 282 18.50 -15.94 7.55
N ARG A 283 18.21 -15.71 8.82
CA ARG A 283 19.18 -15.20 9.82
C ARG A 283 20.34 -16.16 10.05
N THR A 284 20.07 -17.47 10.14
CA THR A 284 21.12 -18.50 10.23
C THR A 284 21.88 -18.70 8.92
N ALA A 285 21.26 -18.49 7.76
CA ALA A 285 21.93 -18.51 6.46
C ALA A 285 22.85 -17.29 6.22
N LYS A 286 22.54 -16.13 6.84
CA LYS A 286 23.27 -14.86 6.68
C LYS A 286 24.41 -14.62 7.68
N GLY A 287 24.62 -15.54 8.63
CA GLY A 287 25.83 -15.71 9.45
C GLY A 287 26.64 -14.46 9.80
N TRP A 288 26.20 -13.74 10.83
CA TRP A 288 27.02 -12.81 11.65
C TRP A 288 26.89 -13.20 13.13
#